data_AF-A0A5C1B909-F1
#
_entry.id   AF-A0A5C1B909-F1
#
_cell.length_a   1.000
_cell.length_b   1.000
_cell.length_c   1.000
_cell.angle_alpha   90.00
_cell.angle_beta   90.00
_cell.angle_gamma   90.00
#
_symmetry.space_group_name_H-M   'P 1'
#
loop_
_entity.id
_entity.type
_entity.pdbx_description
1 polymer ?
#
loop_
_entity_poly.entity_id
_entity_poly.type
_entity_poly.pdbx_seq_one_letter_code
_entity_poly.pdbx_strand_id
1 'polypeptide(L)' 'MKFSILAGREVSTWSEEWKHECEIRYLAGMKLGERNEALDGVKDGLRGIKSIREDAAAAHLRAEIDRYAALTAKG' A
#
# COMPACT_ATOMS: atom_id res chain seq x y z
N MET A 1 -1.90 18.17 10.10
CA MET A 1 -2.25 17.65 8.77
C MET A 1 -0.98 17.32 8.00
N LYS A 2 -1.07 16.47 6.98
CA LYS A 2 0.04 16.13 6.07
C LYS A 2 -0.50 16.02 4.64
N PHE A 3 0.31 16.36 3.65
CA PHE A 3 -0.05 16.19 2.25
C PHE A 3 -0.03 14.70 1.87
N SER A 4 -1.17 14.21 1.39
CA SER A 4 -1.33 12.87 0.83
C SER A 4 -1.14 12.94 -0.68
N ILE A 5 -0.21 12.13 -1.20
CA ILE A 5 0.07 12.02 -2.63
C ILE A 5 -1.08 11.31 -3.34
N LEU A 6 -1.67 10.28 -2.71
CA LEU A 6 -2.79 9.52 -3.27
C LEU A 6 -4.08 10.35 -3.33
N ALA A 7 -4.36 11.14 -2.28
CA ALA A 7 -5.53 12.01 -2.22
C ALA A 7 -5.31 13.36 -2.93
N GLY A 8 -4.07 13.74 -3.24
CA GLY A 8 -3.73 15.02 -3.88
C GLY A 8 -4.06 16.25 -3.04
N ARG A 9 -4.21 16.09 -1.72
CA ARG A 9 -4.63 17.15 -0.78
C ARG A 9 -4.05 16.92 0.61
N GLU A 10 -4.16 17.94 1.47
CA GLU A 10 -3.87 17.78 2.89
C GLU A 10 -4.93 16.91 3.58
N VAL A 11 -4.47 15.92 4.35
CA VAL A 11 -5.29 15.03 5.16
C VAL A 11 -4.87 15.09 6.63
N SER A 12 -5.77 14.68 7.53
CA SER A 12 -5.42 14.52 8.95
C SER A 12 -4.47 13.32 9.10
N THR A 13 -3.47 13.43 9.98
CA THR A 13 -2.58 12.29 10.29
C THR A 13 -3.28 11.16 11.06
N TRP A 14 -4.53 11.39 11.47
CA TRP A 14 -5.38 10.42 12.15
C TRP A 14 -6.47 9.84 11.25
N SER A 15 -6.58 10.28 9.99
CA SER A 15 -7.59 9.76 9.06
C SER A 15 -7.20 8.39 8.51
N GLU A 16 -8.21 7.62 8.11
CA GLU A 16 -7.99 6.36 7.39
C GLU A 16 -7.24 6.59 6.08
N GLU A 17 -7.47 7.72 5.38
CA GLU A 17 -6.73 8.11 4.18
C GLU A 17 -5.21 8.21 4.44
N TRP A 18 -4.81 8.78 5.58
CA TRP A 18 -3.39 8.88 5.94
C TRP A 18 -2.79 7.55 6.36
N LYS A 19 -3.54 6.73 7.11
CA LYS A 19 -3.11 5.36 7.48
C LYS A 19 -2.91 4.51 6.23
N HIS A 20 -3.86 4.59 5.30
CA HIS A 20 -3.81 3.89 4.02
C HIS A 20 -2.60 4.32 3.19
N GLU A 21 -2.36 5.62 3.04
CA GLU A 21 -1.18 6.07 2.32
C GLU A 21 0.14 5.65 2.99
N CYS A 22 0.20 5.61 4.33
CA CYS A 22 1.36 5.06 5.04
C CYS A 22 1.58 3.57 4.73
N GLU A 23 0.51 2.77 4.64
CA GLU A 23 0.57 1.35 4.22
C GLU A 23 1.11 1.24 2.79
N ILE A 24 0.59 2.04 1.86
CA ILE A 24 1.06 2.06 0.46
C ILE A 24 2.52 2.51 0.34
N ARG A 25 2.92 3.56 1.06
CA ARG A 25 4.31 4.07 1.10
C ARG A 25 5.28 3.00 1.58
N TYR A 26 4.91 2.29 2.64
CA TYR A 26 5.71 1.21 3.20
C TYR A 26 5.89 0.08 2.19
N LEU A 27 4.80 -0.39 1.57
CA LEU A 27 4.84 -1.44 0.55
C LEU A 27 5.60 -1.00 -0.70
N ALA A 28 5.45 0.26 -1.13
CA ALA A 28 6.16 0.85 -2.27
C ALA A 28 7.69 0.92 -2.05
N GLY A 29 8.13 1.06 -0.80
CA GLY A 29 9.55 1.05 -0.43
C GLY A 29 10.20 -0.34 -0.38
N MET A 30 9.40 -1.41 -0.33
CA MET A 30 9.91 -2.79 -0.34
C MET A 30 10.43 -3.20 -1.73
N LYS A 31 11.41 -4.10 -1.76
CA LYS A 31 11.79 -4.81 -2.99
C LYS A 31 10.62 -5.65 -3.49
N LEU A 32 10.56 -5.87 -4.80
CA LEU A 32 9.44 -6.57 -5.45
C LEU A 32 9.18 -7.97 -4.86
N GLY A 33 10.24 -8.72 -4.53
CA GLY A 33 10.11 -10.03 -3.87
C GLY A 33 9.46 -9.94 -2.49
N GLU A 34 9.96 -9.05 -1.64
CA GLU A 34 9.43 -8.81 -0.28
C GLU A 34 7.99 -8.30 -0.30
N ARG A 35 7.65 -7.45 -1.28
CA ARG A 35 6.28 -6.96 -1.49
C ARG A 35 5.34 -8.08 -1.91
N ASN A 36 5.76 -8.95 -2.83
CA ASN A 36 4.98 -10.12 -3.22
C ASN A 36 4.77 -11.06 -2.04
N GLU A 37 5.78 -11.29 -1.20
CA GLU A 37 5.62 -12.06 0.03
C GLU A 37 4.66 -11.38 1.03
N ALA A 38 4.66 -10.06 1.16
CA ALA A 38 3.73 -9.35 2.05
C ALA A 38 2.28 -9.38 1.55
N LEU A 39 2.07 -9.30 0.23
CA LEU A 39 0.75 -9.28 -0.39
C LEU A 39 0.19 -10.70 -0.55
N ASP A 40 0.97 -11.59 -1.15
CA ASP A 40 0.57 -12.94 -1.58
C ASP A 40 1.11 -14.05 -0.68
N GLY A 41 2.18 -13.78 0.08
CA GLY A 41 2.91 -14.81 0.81
C GLY A 41 2.11 -15.38 1.98
N VAL A 42 2.00 -16.71 1.98
CA VAL A 42 1.79 -17.50 3.18
C VAL A 42 3.18 -17.89 3.67
N LYS A 43 3.77 -17.10 4.57
CA LYS A 43 5.08 -17.39 5.16
C LYS A 43 4.87 -17.88 6.59
N ASP A 44 5.28 -19.11 6.88
CA ASP A 44 5.28 -19.69 8.25
C ASP A 44 3.96 -19.54 9.02
N GLY A 45 2.81 -19.79 8.37
CA GLY A 45 1.50 -19.70 9.02
C GLY A 45 1.00 -18.28 9.29
N LEU A 46 1.76 -17.23 8.92
CA LEU A 46 1.29 -15.86 8.86
C LEU A 46 0.62 -15.61 7.51
N ARG A 47 -0.65 -15.23 7.58
CA ARG A 47 -1.51 -14.90 6.45
C ARG A 47 -1.07 -13.57 5.85
N GLY A 48 -0.60 -13.58 4.61
CA GLY A 48 -0.41 -12.36 3.81
C GLY A 48 -1.73 -11.58 3.68
N ILE A 49 -1.67 -10.32 3.24
CA ILE A 49 -2.86 -9.45 3.16
C ILE A 49 -3.98 -10.10 2.35
N LYS A 50 -3.65 -10.87 1.31
CA LYS A 50 -4.59 -11.67 0.52
C LYS A 50 -5.40 -12.69 1.33
N SER A 51 -4.81 -13.29 2.35
CA SER A 51 -5.48 -14.25 3.24
C SER A 51 -6.30 -13.59 4.36
N ILE A 52 -6.22 -12.26 4.51
CA ILE A 52 -6.95 -11.48 5.53
C ILE A 52 -8.04 -10.62 4.88
N ARG A 53 -7.76 -10.00 3.74
CA ARG A 53 -8.62 -9.02 3.05
C ARG A 53 -9.16 -9.53 1.69
N GLU A 54 -8.91 -10.80 1.37
CA GLU A 54 -9.34 -11.47 0.13
C GLU A 54 -8.64 -10.95 -1.14
N ASP A 55 -8.80 -11.68 -2.25
CA ASP A 55 -8.07 -11.47 -3.52
C ASP A 55 -8.28 -10.04 -4.09
N ALA A 56 -9.52 -9.55 -4.00
CA ALA A 56 -9.89 -8.23 -4.51
C ALA A 56 -9.17 -7.08 -3.77
N ALA A 57 -8.93 -7.19 -2.46
CA ALA A 57 -8.23 -6.16 -1.71
C ALA A 57 -6.72 -6.18 -1.98
N ALA A 58 -6.12 -7.37 -2.18
CA ALA A 58 -4.72 -7.49 -2.58
C ALA A 58 -4.49 -6.88 -3.97
N ALA A 59 -5.41 -7.11 -4.91
CA ALA A 59 -5.37 -6.50 -6.24
C ALA A 59 -5.54 -4.97 -6.16
N HIS A 60 -6.45 -4.47 -5.31
CA HIS A 60 -6.61 -3.04 -5.09
C HIS A 60 -5.33 -2.38 -4.55
N LEU A 61 -4.72 -2.96 -3.51
CA LEU A 61 -3.46 -2.49 -2.95
C LEU A 61 -2.35 -2.47 -3.99
N ARG A 62 -2.27 -3.50 -4.86
CA ARG A 62 -1.30 -3.55 -5.96
C ARG A 62 -1.44 -2.34 -6.89
N ALA A 63 -2.66 -2.07 -7.34
CA ALA A 63 -2.95 -0.95 -8.22
C ALA A 63 -2.62 0.41 -7.57
N GLU A 64 -2.88 0.55 -6.27
CA GLU A 64 -2.56 1.77 -5.54
C GLU A 64 -1.07 1.98 -5.31
N ILE A 65 -0.31 0.90 -5.08
CA ILE A 65 1.16 0.95 -5.02
C ILE A 65 1.73 1.40 -6.37
N ASP A 66 1.24 0.84 -7.48
CA ASP A 66 1.68 1.24 -8.82
C ASP A 66 1.30 2.70 -9.12
N ARG A 67 0.09 3.12 -8.73
CA ARG A 67 -0.33 4.53 -8.83
C ARG A 67 0.56 5.45 -8.01
N TYR A 68 0.88 5.07 -6.77
CA TYR A 68 1.77 5.85 -5.91
C TYR A 68 3.16 5.98 -6.53
N ALA A 69 3.74 4.88 -7.02
CA ALA A 69 5.04 4.89 -7.70
C ALA A 69 5.05 5.77 -8.95
N ALA A 70 3.97 5.76 -9.74
CA ALA A 70 3.84 6.62 -10.91
C ALA A 70 3.73 8.11 -10.55
N LEU A 71 3.09 8.44 -9.42
CA LEU A 71 2.98 9.81 -8.92
C LEU A 71 4.30 10.32 -8.35
N THR A 72 5.06 9.48 -7.64
CA THR A 72 6.36 9.85 -7.08
C THR A 72 7.48 9.92 -8.12
N ALA A 73 7.42 9.12 -9.19
CA ALA A 73 8.37 9.21 -10.30
C ALA A 73 8.22 10.49 -11.15
N LYS A 74 7.08 11.19 -11.04
CA LYS A 74 6.79 12.43 -11.78
C LYS A 74 7.12 13.71 -11.00
N GLY A 75 7.47 13.61 -9.72
CA GLY A 75 7.78 14.75 -8.85
C GLY A 75 9.22 14.74 -8.39
#